data_AF-A0A1W2DTV0-F1
#
_entry.id   AF-A0A1W2DTV0-F1
#
_cell.length_a   1.000
_cell.length_b   1.000
_cell.length_c   1.000
_cell.angle_alpha   90.00
_cell.angle_beta   90.00
_cell.angle_gamma   90.00
#
_symmetry.space_group_name_H-M   'P 1'
#
loop_
_entity.id
_entity.type
_entity.pdbx_description
1 polymer ?
#
loop_
_entity_poly.entity_id
_entity_poly.type
_entity_poly.pdbx_seq_one_letter_code
_entity_poly.pdbx_strand_id
1 'polypeptide(L)' 'MRDLVDGQDLTCRLNGDRTYDREVGRCALDDGRDIGAVLIGQGLCGRCARFDSQGGYVEVQRAAGPFRGEVPGYGTSH' A
#
# COMPACT_ATOMS: atom_id res chain seq x y z
N MET A 1 -7.56 -1.17 9.47
CA MET A 1 -8.19 -1.13 8.14
C MET A 1 -9.67 -0.76 8.24
N ARG A 2 -10.50 -1.54 8.95
CA ARG A 2 -11.93 -1.20 9.14
C ARG A 2 -12.13 0.23 9.64
N ASP A 3 -11.41 0.62 10.69
CA ASP A 3 -11.49 1.98 11.26
C ASP A 3 -11.14 3.10 10.26
N LEU A 4 -10.37 2.80 9.20
CA LEU A 4 -9.99 3.78 8.19
C LEU A 4 -11.05 3.93 7.09
N VAL A 5 -11.79 2.87 6.74
CA VAL A 5 -12.64 2.85 5.52
C VAL A 5 -14.11 2.52 5.78
N ASP A 6 -14.50 2.21 7.01
CA ASP A 6 -15.89 1.89 7.31
C ASP A 6 -16.79 3.09 7.00
N GLY A 7 -17.86 2.84 6.23
CA GLY A 7 -18.79 3.87 5.75
C GLY A 7 -18.22 4.86 4.73
N GLN A 8 -17.04 4.62 4.15
CA GLN A 8 -16.40 5.51 3.17
C GLN A 8 -16.36 4.89 1.77
N ASP A 9 -16.53 5.73 0.76
CA ASP A 9 -16.29 5.36 -0.63
C ASP A 9 -14.79 5.42 -0.96
N LEU A 10 -14.38 4.51 -1.85
CA LEU A 10 -13.00 4.37 -2.30
C LEU A 10 -12.95 4.48 -3.82
N THR A 11 -12.06 5.33 -4.32
CA THR A 11 -11.69 5.32 -5.73
C THR A 11 -10.38 4.55 -5.91
N CYS A 12 -10.44 3.43 -6.62
CA CYS A 12 -9.28 2.58 -6.89
C CYS A 12 -8.81 2.69 -8.35
N ARG A 13 -7.49 2.76 -8.54
CA ARG A 13 -6.84 2.69 -9.86
C ARG A 13 -5.94 1.46 -9.91
N LEU A 14 -6.26 0.56 -10.83
CA LEU A 14 -5.46 -0.65 -11.08
C LEU A 14 -4.12 -0.26 -11.72
N ASN A 15 -3.05 -0.96 -11.35
CA ASN A 15 -1.70 -0.70 -11.87
C ASN A 15 -1.30 -1.66 -13.01
N GLY A 16 -2.16 -2.63 -13.34
CA GLY A 16 -1.94 -3.65 -14.38
C GLY A 16 -1.24 -4.92 -13.89
N ASP A 17 -0.70 -4.93 -12.66
CA ASP A 17 -0.10 -6.11 -12.07
C ASP A 17 -1.16 -7.08 -11.54
N ARG A 18 -0.79 -8.37 -11.51
CA ARG A 18 -1.60 -9.43 -10.90
C ARG A 18 -0.78 -10.27 -9.93
N THR A 19 -1.43 -10.74 -8.88
CA THR A 19 -0.92 -11.75 -7.94
C THR A 19 -1.93 -12.87 -7.84
N TYR A 20 -1.55 -14.06 -8.31
CA TYR A 20 -2.48 -15.17 -8.53
C TYR A 20 -3.67 -14.71 -9.41
N ASP A 21 -4.88 -14.80 -8.90
CA ASP A 21 -6.14 -14.39 -9.52
C ASP A 21 -6.55 -12.94 -9.19
N ARG A 22 -5.73 -12.19 -8.44
CA ARG A 22 -6.05 -10.85 -7.94
C ARG A 22 -5.34 -9.76 -8.73
N GLU A 23 -6.04 -8.65 -8.91
CA GLU A 23 -5.50 -7.42 -9.51
C GLU A 23 -4.93 -6.50 -8.45
N VAL A 24 -3.88 -5.76 -8.80
CA VAL A 24 -3.21 -4.82 -7.91
C VAL A 24 -3.57 -3.39 -8.29
N GLY A 25 -3.73 -2.54 -7.29
CA GLY A 25 -4.08 -1.14 -7.48
C GLY A 25 -3.87 -0.31 -6.23
N ARG A 26 -4.07 1.01 -6.38
CA ARG A 26 -4.07 1.97 -5.27
C ARG A 26 -5.45 2.55 -5.11
N CYS A 27 -5.89 2.67 -3.86
CA CYS A 27 -7.19 3.22 -3.52
C CYS A 27 -7.02 4.46 -2.68
N ALA A 28 -7.84 5.46 -2.96
CA ALA A 28 -7.93 6.68 -2.18
C ALA A 28 -9.34 6.83 -1.60
N LEU A 29 -9.42 7.36 -0.38
CA LEU A 29 -10.65 7.90 0.18
C LEU A 29 -11.11 9.11 -0.65
N ASP A 30 -12.37 9.50 -0.50
CA ASP A 30 -12.92 10.68 -1.21
C ASP A 30 -12.20 11.99 -0.88
N ASP A 31 -11.56 12.08 0.30
CA ASP A 31 -10.73 13.21 0.69
C ASP A 31 -9.31 13.19 0.08
N GLY A 32 -9.03 12.20 -0.78
CA GLY A 32 -7.78 12.04 -1.52
C GLY A 32 -6.67 11.31 -0.77
N ARG A 33 -6.88 10.87 0.47
CA ARG A 33 -5.87 10.08 1.20
C ARG A 33 -5.74 8.67 0.60
N ASP A 34 -4.52 8.31 0.20
CA ASP A 34 -4.18 6.94 -0.24
C ASP A 34 -4.13 5.99 0.96
N ILE A 35 -4.93 4.92 0.93
CA ILE A 35 -5.05 3.99 2.06
C ILE A 35 -3.73 3.26 2.35
N GLY A 36 -2.96 2.94 1.31
CA GLY A 36 -1.67 2.27 1.44
C GLY A 36 -0.65 3.19 2.09
N ALA A 37 -0.61 4.45 1.67
CA ALA A 37 0.25 5.46 2.28
C ALA A 37 -0.07 5.69 3.76
N VAL A 38 -1.36 5.75 4.12
CA VAL A 38 -1.78 5.89 5.53
C VAL A 38 -1.30 4.71 6.36
N LEU A 39 -1.52 3.47 5.89
CA LEU A 39 -1.13 2.27 6.63
C LEU A 39 0.39 2.12 6.74
N ILE A 40 1.15 2.48 5.69
CA ILE A 40 2.62 2.48 5.72
C ILE A 40 3.12 3.56 6.69
N GLY A 41 2.57 4.76 6.64
CA GLY A 41 2.92 5.87 7.54
C GLY A 41 2.69 5.54 9.02
N GLN A 42 1.71 4.69 9.32
CA GLN A 42 1.42 4.19 10.66
C GLN A 42 2.24 2.94 11.05
N GLY A 43 3.09 2.43 10.16
CA GLY A 43 3.88 1.20 10.38
C GLY A 43 3.07 -0.09 10.41
N LEU A 44 1.80 -0.05 9.99
CA LEU A 44 0.90 -1.21 9.97
C LEU A 44 1.08 -2.07 8.72
N CYS A 45 1.68 -1.51 7.66
CA CYS A 45 2.01 -2.19 6.42
C CYS A 45 3.41 -1.78 5.94
N GLY A 46 4.02 -2.60 5.10
CA GLY A 46 5.28 -2.29 4.42
C GLY A 46 5.09 -2.06 2.93
N ARG A 47 5.94 -1.20 2.36
CA ARG A 47 6.09 -1.05 0.92
C ARG A 47 6.54 -2.37 0.30
N CYS A 48 5.84 -2.80 -0.75
CA CYS A 48 6.24 -3.92 -1.59
C CYS A 48 6.81 -3.38 -2.90
N ALA A 49 8.14 -3.36 -3.08
CA ALA A 49 8.73 -2.72 -4.26
C ALA A 49 8.32 -3.38 -5.58
N ARG A 50 7.99 -4.68 -5.56
CA ARG A 50 7.43 -5.41 -6.72
C ARG A 50 6.17 -4.74 -7.28
N PHE A 51 5.27 -4.28 -6.41
CA PHE A 51 3.98 -3.67 -6.80
C PHE A 51 3.99 -2.14 -6.74
N ASP A 52 5.07 -1.56 -6.21
CA ASP A 52 5.34 -0.13 -6.17
C ASP A 52 6.54 0.23 -7.07
N SER A 53 6.46 -0.19 -8.33
CA SER A 53 7.51 0.03 -9.35
C SER A 53 7.73 1.51 -9.67
N GLN A 54 6.70 2.34 -9.51
CA GLN A 54 6.76 3.80 -9.67
C GLN A 54 7.23 4.51 -8.38
N GLY A 55 7.49 3.77 -7.30
CA GLY A 55 8.04 4.34 -6.06
C GLY A 55 7.11 5.28 -5.30
N GLY A 56 5.80 5.17 -5.47
CA GLY A 56 4.80 6.04 -4.83
C GLY A 56 4.81 5.96 -3.30
N TYR A 57 5.36 4.89 -2.72
CA TYR A 57 5.44 4.71 -1.26
C TYR A 57 6.86 4.84 -0.68
N VAL A 58 7.87 5.20 -1.48
CA VAL A 58 9.27 5.29 -1.01
C VAL A 58 9.42 6.29 0.14
N GLU A 59 8.96 7.52 -0.06
CA GLU A 59 9.16 8.59 0.93
C GLU A 59 8.37 8.35 2.22
N VAL A 60 7.13 7.86 2.11
CA VAL A 60 6.32 7.53 3.31
C VAL A 60 6.90 6.35 4.08
N GLN A 61 7.42 5.31 3.39
CA GLN A 61 8.11 4.21 4.06
C GLN A 61 9.39 4.69 4.76
N ARG A 62 10.16 5.56 4.11
CA ARG A 62 11.38 6.13 4.69
C ARG A 62 11.07 6.93 5.96
N ALA A 63 10.01 7.73 5.94
CA ALA A 63 9.57 8.51 7.09
C ALA A 63 9.06 7.63 8.23
N ALA A 64 8.33 6.54 7.92
CA ALA A 64 7.81 5.60 8.92
C ALA A 64 8.90 4.68 9.52
N GLY A 65 10.05 4.57 8.87
CA GLY A 65 11.08 3.59 9.21
C GLY A 65 10.78 2.19 8.66
N PRO A 66 11.61 1.18 8.94
CA PRO A 66 11.42 -0.17 8.39
C PRO A 66 10.15 -0.82 8.93
N PHE A 67 9.38 -1.46 8.05
CA PHE A 67 8.26 -2.31 8.47
C PHE A 67 8.77 -3.50 9.28
N ARG A 68 8.15 -3.78 10.42
CA ARG A 68 8.60 -4.80 11.39
C ARG A 68 7.75 -6.08 11.38
N GLY A 69 6.74 -6.16 10.52
CA GLY A 69 5.92 -7.37 10.35
C GLY A 69 6.53 -8.37 9.37
N GLU A 70 5.84 -9.48 9.17
CA GLU A 70 6.25 -10.50 8.21
C GLU A 70 6.06 -10.00 6.78
N VAL A 71 7.12 -10.11 5.97
CA VAL A 71 7.10 -9.74 4.56
C VAL A 71 7.10 -11.02 3.72
N PRO A 72 6.10 -11.24 2.85
CA PRO A 72 6.11 -12.37 1.92
C PRO A 72 7.36 -12.35 1.04
N GLY A 73 7.85 -13.51 0.61
CA GLY A 73 9.08 -13.60 -0.20
C GLY A 73 9.04 -12.81 -1.54
N TYR A 74 7.85 -12.52 -2.08
CA TYR A 74 7.72 -11.66 -3.27
C TYR A 74 7.78 -10.14 -2.95
N GLY A 75 7.68 -9.77 -1.67
CA GLY A 75 7.75 -8.41 -1.17
C GLY A 75 9.13 -8.01 -0.65
N THR A 76 9.98 -9.00 -0.35
CA THR A 76 11.41 -8.76 -0.09
C THR A 76 12.11 -8.46 -1.42
N SER A 77 12.51 -7.20 -1.61
CA SER A 77 13.40 -6.82 -2.71
C SER A 77 14.81 -6.72 -2.14
N HIS A 78 15.75 -7.48 -2.70
CA HIS A 78 17.18 -7.42 -2.38
C HIS A 78 17.80 -6.08 -2.81
#